data_AF-A0A9E2S4W4-F1
#
_entry.id   AF-A0A9E2S4W4-F1
#
_cell.length_a   1.000
_cell.length_b   1.000
_cell.length_c   1.000
_cell.angle_alpha   90.00
_cell.angle_beta   90.00
_cell.angle_gamma   90.00
#
_symmetry.space_group_name_H-M   'P 1'
#
loop_
_entity.id
_entity.type
_entity.pdbx_description
1 polymer ?
#
loop_
_entity_poly.entity_id
_entity_poly.type
_entity_poly.pdbx_seq_one_letter_code
_entity_poly.pdbx_strand_id
1 'polypeptide(L)'
;MAKQTERSVSAYNNELKLKGFNAFQIGQDCNTTRVYSRKDFYKICLTTGKSLIHYADRTFEMDGTILFFGNPHIPYSWETISTTYTGYSCLFSEDFLQLANRSESLQQSPFFKLGGTPILTISEEQRDFLNTIFRKMIEEQKTDYAYKDELIRNYINLIIHEALKLRPSENFDKHSNAVSRVASVFFDLLERQFPIENTDRPLTLRSAQDYAKALSLHVNYLNRAVKEVTGKSTTAHISERIITEARALLQHTDWNVADIAYSLGFEYPTYFNNFFKRLTGTNPKTLREQEV
;
A
#
# COMPACT_ATOMS: atom_id res chain seq x y z
N MET A 1 5.40 16.97 33.42
CA MET A 1 5.55 17.43 32.02
C MET A 1 6.38 16.40 31.26
N ALA A 2 5.73 15.50 30.52
CA ALA A 2 6.43 14.53 29.69
C ALA A 2 6.66 15.15 28.31
N LYS A 3 7.93 15.35 27.96
CA LYS A 3 8.38 15.81 26.64
C LYS A 3 7.88 14.81 25.59
N GLN A 4 6.94 15.23 24.73
CA GLN A 4 6.63 14.51 23.50
C GLN A 4 7.88 14.54 22.63
N THR A 5 8.57 13.41 22.52
CA THR A 5 9.64 13.23 21.54
C THR A 5 8.98 13.15 20.17
N GLU A 6 8.81 14.30 19.50
CA GLU A 6 8.53 14.34 18.07
C GLU A 6 9.66 13.55 17.37
N ARG A 7 9.34 12.34 16.91
CA ARG A 7 10.25 11.55 16.08
C ARG A 7 10.37 12.28 14.75
N SER A 8 11.49 12.98 14.57
CA SER A 8 11.82 13.63 13.30
C SER A 8 11.81 12.60 12.17
N VAL A 9 11.05 12.92 11.12
CA VAL A 9 11.01 12.14 9.89
C VAL A 9 12.41 12.17 9.27
N SER A 10 13.08 11.01 9.20
CA SER A 10 14.44 10.89 8.63
C SER A 10 14.53 11.56 7.26
N ALA A 11 15.66 12.22 6.94
CA ALA A 11 15.93 12.81 5.61
C ALA A 11 15.68 11.81 4.46
N TYR A 12 15.91 10.52 4.74
CA TYR A 12 15.58 9.41 3.84
C TYR A 12 14.10 9.33 3.45
N ASN A 13 13.18 9.59 4.39
CA ASN A 13 11.75 9.60 4.09
C ASN A 13 11.34 10.77 3.20
N ASN A 14 11.97 11.92 3.38
CA ASN A 14 11.66 13.09 2.56
C ASN A 14 12.15 12.87 1.12
N GLU A 15 13.35 12.30 0.95
CA GLU A 15 13.86 11.91 -0.36
C GLU A 15 13.00 10.81 -1.01
N LEU A 16 12.55 9.82 -0.22
CA LEU A 16 11.67 8.76 -0.70
C LEU A 16 10.28 9.29 -1.09
N LYS A 17 9.75 10.29 -0.38
CA LYS A 17 8.51 10.98 -0.74
C LYS A 17 8.65 11.79 -2.02
N LEU A 18 9.83 12.39 -2.25
CA LEU A 18 10.11 13.18 -3.45
C LEU A 18 10.32 12.30 -4.69
N LYS A 19 11.05 11.18 -4.57
CA LYS A 19 11.34 10.27 -5.69
C LYS A 19 10.27 9.21 -5.91
N GLY A 20 9.45 8.92 -4.90
CA GLY A 20 8.41 7.90 -4.96
C GLY A 20 8.91 6.45 -5.01
N PHE A 21 10.22 6.21 -5.11
CA PHE A 21 10.86 4.90 -5.23
C PHE A 21 12.30 4.87 -4.65
N ASN A 22 12.72 3.72 -4.10
CA ASN A 22 14.13 3.43 -3.81
C ASN A 22 14.41 1.92 -3.72
N ALA A 23 15.43 1.44 -4.45
CA ALA A 23 15.95 0.08 -4.33
C ALA A 23 17.38 0.04 -3.74
N PHE A 24 17.64 -0.94 -2.87
CA PHE A 24 18.95 -1.11 -2.23
C PHE A 24 19.24 -2.56 -1.82
N GLN A 25 20.53 -2.88 -1.73
CA GLN A 25 21.00 -4.17 -1.23
C GLN A 25 21.03 -4.19 0.30
N ILE A 26 20.61 -5.31 0.86
CA ILE A 26 20.66 -5.65 2.27
C ILE A 26 21.93 -6.47 2.49
N GLY A 27 22.86 -6.00 3.32
CA GLY A 27 24.03 -6.80 3.71
C GLY A 27 25.38 -6.09 3.85
N GLN A 28 25.49 -4.77 3.61
CA GLN A 28 26.79 -4.09 3.78
C GLN A 28 26.88 -3.06 4.92
N ASP A 29 25.76 -2.65 5.54
CA ASP A 29 25.78 -1.70 6.66
C ASP A 29 24.41 -1.64 7.34
N CYS A 30 24.02 -2.66 8.09
CA CYS A 30 22.72 -2.67 8.78
C CYS A 30 22.85 -2.65 10.31
N ASN A 31 23.67 -1.73 10.84
CA ASN A 31 23.41 -1.13 12.15
C ASN A 31 22.53 0.12 12.05
N THR A 32 22.29 0.62 10.84
CA THR A 32 21.28 1.65 10.60
C THR A 32 19.97 0.97 10.26
N THR A 33 19.11 0.77 11.26
CA THR A 33 17.67 0.68 11.07
C THR A 33 17.27 1.93 10.30
N ARG A 34 17.22 1.89 8.96
CA ARG A 34 16.78 3.02 8.15
C ARG A 34 15.32 3.26 8.53
N VAL A 35 15.10 4.24 9.41
CA VAL A 35 13.79 4.51 10.00
C VAL A 35 12.95 5.23 8.96
N TYR A 36 12.20 4.45 8.17
CA TYR A 36 11.19 5.00 7.27
C TYR A 36 9.79 5.00 7.89
N SER A 37 8.95 5.95 7.47
CA SER A 37 7.53 5.97 7.83
C SER A 37 6.86 4.82 7.10
N ARG A 38 6.66 3.70 7.81
CA ARG A 38 5.95 2.50 7.32
C ARG A 38 4.54 2.79 6.78
N LYS A 39 3.99 3.97 7.05
CA LYS A 39 2.61 4.37 6.72
C LYS A 39 2.43 4.89 5.29
N ASP A 40 3.51 5.10 4.54
CA ASP A 40 3.47 5.86 3.28
C ASP A 40 3.95 5.06 2.05
N PHE A 41 4.52 3.86 2.22
CA PHE A 41 5.18 3.12 1.12
C PHE A 41 4.92 1.61 1.14
N TYR A 42 4.73 1.04 -0.04
CA TYR A 42 4.79 -0.40 -0.28
C TYR A 42 6.24 -0.86 -0.29
N LYS A 43 6.45 -2.13 0.11
CA LYS A 43 7.78 -2.74 0.18
C LYS A 43 7.78 -4.08 -0.54
N ILE A 44 8.78 -4.33 -1.38
CA ILE A 44 9.11 -5.67 -1.86
C ILE A 44 10.51 -5.99 -1.38
N CYS A 45 10.68 -7.13 -0.71
CA CYS A 45 11.92 -7.50 -0.06
C CYS A 45 12.27 -8.94 -0.39
N LEU A 46 13.44 -9.15 -0.98
CA LEU A 46 14.01 -10.47 -1.22
C LEU A 46 15.11 -10.71 -0.21
N THR A 47 14.95 -11.70 0.66
CA THR A 47 15.91 -11.94 1.76
C THR A 47 16.23 -13.42 1.88
N THR A 48 17.50 -13.72 2.11
CA THR A 48 17.98 -15.08 2.42
C THR A 48 18.48 -15.11 3.85
N GLY A 49 17.90 -16.01 4.65
CA GLY A 49 18.31 -16.27 6.03
C GLY A 49 17.15 -16.71 6.91
N LYS A 50 17.46 -17.04 8.16
CA LYS A 50 16.46 -17.37 9.18
C LYS A 50 15.89 -16.09 9.80
N SER A 51 14.58 -15.89 9.66
CA SER A 51 13.89 -14.71 10.20
C SER A 51 12.49 -15.03 10.68
N LEU A 52 12.08 -14.32 11.73
CA LEU A 52 10.72 -14.29 12.24
C LEU A 52 10.05 -13.02 11.74
N ILE A 53 9.05 -13.17 10.88
CA ILE A 53 8.30 -12.05 10.31
C ILE A 53 6.96 -11.98 11.01
N HIS A 54 6.73 -10.88 11.74
CA HIS A 54 5.43 -10.58 12.29
C HIS A 54 4.68 -9.71 11.29
N TYR A 55 3.56 -10.18 10.78
CA TYR A 55 2.72 -9.47 9.83
C TYR A 55 1.27 -9.51 10.31
N ALA A 56 0.72 -8.33 10.62
CA ALA A 56 -0.54 -8.21 11.35
C ALA A 56 -0.51 -9.02 12.66
N ASP A 57 -1.39 -10.01 12.77
CA ASP A 57 -1.57 -10.92 13.91
C ASP A 57 -0.86 -12.27 13.72
N ARG A 58 -0.07 -12.42 12.65
CA ARG A 58 0.62 -13.67 12.30
C ARG A 58 2.12 -13.55 12.46
N THR A 59 2.72 -14.64 12.90
CA THR A 59 4.17 -14.78 12.98
C THR A 59 4.61 -15.90 12.05
N PHE A 60 5.52 -15.60 11.14
CA PHE A 60 6.06 -16.54 10.17
C PHE A 60 7.52 -16.80 10.48
N GLU A 61 7.83 -18.02 10.94
CA GLU A 61 9.22 -18.49 11.03
C GLU A 61 9.63 -19.05 9.68
N MET A 62 10.60 -18.40 9.04
CA MET A 62 11.09 -18.79 7.72
C MET A 62 12.58 -19.07 7.80
N ASP A 63 12.99 -20.14 7.13
CA ASP A 63 14.38 -20.52 6.93
C ASP A 63 14.62 -20.75 5.43
N GLY A 64 15.44 -19.90 4.82
CA GLY A 64 15.73 -19.94 3.38
C GLY A 64 15.59 -18.59 2.69
N THR A 65 15.32 -18.62 1.38
CA THR A 65 15.09 -17.40 0.59
C THR A 65 13.61 -17.12 0.46
N ILE A 66 13.22 -15.89 0.83
CA ILE A 66 11.84 -15.45 0.82
C ILE A 66 11.69 -14.14 0.06
N LEU A 67 10.55 -14.02 -0.60
CA LEU A 67 10.07 -12.78 -1.21
C LEU A 67 8.88 -12.27 -0.38
N PHE A 68 9.03 -11.08 0.21
CA PHE A 68 8.06 -10.44 1.08
C PHE A 68 7.45 -9.19 0.44
N PHE A 69 6.13 -9.07 0.52
CA PHE A 69 5.34 -7.93 0.07
C PHE A 69 4.72 -7.19 1.26
N GLY A 70 5.25 -6.03 1.60
CA GLY A 70 4.75 -5.17 2.67
C GLY A 70 3.72 -4.17 2.16
N ASN A 71 2.51 -4.20 2.73
CA ASN A 71 1.49 -3.18 2.54
C ASN A 71 1.63 -2.09 3.65
N PRO A 72 1.65 -0.79 3.31
CA PRO A 72 1.75 0.31 4.30
C PRO A 72 0.58 0.38 5.29
N HIS A 73 -0.57 -0.19 4.92
CA HIS A 73 -1.75 -0.25 5.76
C HIS A 73 -1.72 -1.40 6.78
N ILE A 74 -0.74 -2.31 6.71
CA ILE A 74 -0.59 -3.43 7.65
C ILE A 74 0.70 -3.26 8.47
N PRO A 75 0.63 -3.27 9.82
CA PRO A 75 1.81 -3.29 10.66
C PRO A 75 2.53 -4.61 10.49
N TYR A 76 3.83 -4.51 10.22
CA TYR A 76 4.74 -5.65 10.23
C TYR A 76 6.03 -5.29 10.97
N SER A 77 6.65 -6.29 11.59
CA SER A 77 7.98 -6.23 12.19
C SER A 77 8.80 -7.44 11.78
N TRP A 78 10.12 -7.29 11.86
CA TRP A 78 11.07 -8.28 11.39
C TRP A 78 12.07 -8.54 12.50
N GLU A 79 12.21 -9.79 12.90
CA GLU A 79 13.26 -10.25 13.82
C GLU A 79 14.19 -11.19 13.07
N THR A 80 15.42 -10.73 12.84
CA THR A 80 16.43 -11.52 12.17
C THR A 80 17.09 -12.45 13.18
N ILE A 81 16.99 -13.75 12.96
CA ILE A 81 17.57 -14.79 13.84
C ILE A 81 18.96 -15.21 13.32
N SER A 82 19.20 -15.14 12.00
CA SER A 82 20.47 -15.51 11.37
C SER A 82 21.56 -14.42 11.47
N THR A 83 22.81 -14.86 11.59
CA THR A 83 24.03 -14.03 11.54
C THR A 83 24.42 -13.57 10.14
N THR A 84 23.91 -14.22 9.09
CA THR A 84 24.06 -13.78 7.69
C THR A 84 22.71 -13.42 7.12
N TYR A 85 22.56 -12.16 6.72
CA TYR A 85 21.33 -11.60 6.18
C TYR A 85 21.68 -10.83 4.92
N THR A 86 21.39 -11.45 3.77
CA THR A 86 21.66 -10.88 2.45
C THR A 86 20.38 -10.81 1.64
N GLY A 87 20.23 -9.75 0.86
CA GLY A 87 19.00 -9.56 0.11
C GLY A 87 18.94 -8.23 -0.62
N TYR A 88 17.75 -7.92 -1.11
CA TYR A 88 17.42 -6.67 -1.76
C TYR A 88 16.07 -6.17 -1.26
N SER A 89 15.93 -4.85 -1.14
CA SER A 89 14.65 -4.23 -0.82
C SER A 89 14.36 -3.14 -1.82
N CYS A 90 13.08 -3.04 -2.17
CA CYS A 90 12.50 -2.00 -3.00
C CYS A 90 11.34 -1.37 -2.21
N LEU A 91 11.38 -0.04 -2.08
CA LEU A 91 10.31 0.76 -1.50
C LEU A 91 9.70 1.61 -2.60
N PHE A 92 8.39 1.70 -2.68
CA PHE A 92 7.69 2.55 -3.63
C PHE A 92 6.36 3.05 -3.10
N SER A 93 5.95 4.22 -3.58
CA SER A 93 4.63 4.79 -3.32
C SER A 93 3.58 4.22 -4.28
N GLU A 94 2.31 4.27 -3.89
CA GLU A 94 1.22 3.87 -4.78
C GLU A 94 1.17 4.72 -6.04
N ASP A 95 1.29 6.04 -5.88
CA ASP A 95 1.29 7.03 -6.95
C ASP A 95 2.38 6.73 -7.99
N PHE A 96 3.58 6.33 -7.54
CA PHE A 96 4.68 5.95 -8.42
C PHE A 96 4.31 4.75 -9.31
N LEU A 97 3.55 3.77 -8.83
CA LEU A 97 3.17 2.64 -9.67
C LEU A 97 1.93 2.92 -10.54
N GLN A 98 0.96 3.70 -10.04
CA GLN A 98 -0.30 3.98 -10.73
C GLN A 98 -0.17 4.92 -11.95
N LEU A 99 0.86 5.77 -12.00
CA LEU A 99 1.13 6.66 -13.14
C LEU A 99 1.38 5.92 -14.49
N ALA A 100 1.39 4.58 -14.52
CA ALA A 100 1.62 3.75 -15.71
C ALA A 100 0.35 3.18 -16.38
N ASN A 101 -0.85 3.74 -16.13
CA ASN A 101 -2.11 3.37 -16.81
C ASN A 101 -2.51 1.87 -16.71
N ARG A 102 -2.15 1.17 -15.63
CA ARG A 102 -2.68 -0.18 -15.35
C ARG A 102 -3.75 -0.10 -14.25
N SER A 103 -4.99 -0.39 -14.67
CA SER A 103 -6.25 -0.23 -13.94
C SER A 103 -6.47 -1.16 -12.73
N GLU A 104 -5.50 -1.97 -12.32
CA GLU A 104 -5.65 -2.85 -11.15
C GLU A 104 -4.91 -2.24 -9.96
N SER A 105 -5.69 -1.76 -8.98
CA SER A 105 -5.17 -1.29 -7.70
C SER A 105 -4.27 -2.37 -7.09
N LEU A 106 -3.09 -1.99 -6.60
CA LEU A 106 -2.18 -2.90 -5.89
C LEU A 106 -2.91 -3.67 -4.79
N GLN A 107 -3.93 -3.07 -4.18
CA GLN A 107 -4.75 -3.69 -3.15
C GLN A 107 -5.55 -4.92 -3.62
N GLN A 108 -5.75 -5.09 -4.93
CA GLN A 108 -6.41 -6.27 -5.51
C GLN A 108 -5.45 -7.45 -5.70
N SER A 109 -4.13 -7.22 -5.63
CA SER A 109 -3.14 -8.29 -5.75
C SER A 109 -3.17 -9.23 -4.53
N PRO A 110 -3.10 -10.56 -4.71
CA PRO A 110 -3.11 -11.53 -3.61
C PRO A 110 -1.98 -11.35 -2.59
N PHE A 111 -0.91 -10.61 -2.93
CA PHE A 111 0.22 -10.33 -2.04
C PHE A 111 0.09 -9.04 -1.24
N PHE A 112 -0.73 -8.10 -1.73
CA PHE A 112 -0.94 -6.81 -1.08
C PHE A 112 -2.33 -6.70 -0.45
N LYS A 113 -3.28 -7.59 -0.77
CA LYS A 113 -4.59 -7.67 -0.11
C LYS A 113 -4.45 -7.99 1.37
N LEU A 114 -5.35 -7.43 2.18
CA LEU A 114 -5.43 -7.80 3.59
C LEU A 114 -5.85 -9.26 3.72
N GLY A 115 -5.13 -10.03 4.55
CA GLY A 115 -5.36 -11.47 4.72
C GLY A 115 -4.76 -12.35 3.62
N GLY A 116 -4.12 -11.76 2.61
CA GLY A 116 -3.21 -12.47 1.71
C GLY A 116 -1.95 -12.96 2.43
N THR A 117 -1.17 -13.80 1.76
CA THR A 117 0.06 -14.36 2.32
C THR A 117 1.23 -13.62 1.68
N PRO A 118 1.73 -12.55 2.32
CA PRO A 118 2.70 -11.64 1.73
C PRO A 118 4.09 -12.27 1.57
N ILE A 119 4.26 -13.52 1.99
CA ILE A 119 5.55 -14.23 2.00
C ILE A 119 5.45 -15.37 1.00
N LEU A 120 6.41 -15.40 0.10
CA LEU A 120 6.62 -16.50 -0.84
C LEU A 120 7.98 -17.12 -0.56
N THR A 121 8.00 -18.43 -0.41
CA THR A 121 9.23 -19.23 -0.46
C THR A 121 9.62 -19.42 -1.92
N ILE A 122 10.85 -19.06 -2.27
CA ILE A 122 11.32 -19.12 -3.67
C ILE A 122 12.44 -20.14 -3.84
N SER A 123 12.54 -20.72 -5.04
CA SER A 123 13.64 -21.61 -5.41
C SER A 123 14.94 -20.83 -5.66
N GLU A 124 16.07 -21.53 -5.72
CA GLU A 124 17.37 -20.94 -6.03
C GLU A 124 17.41 -20.32 -7.44
N GLU A 125 16.83 -20.98 -8.43
CA GLU A 125 16.70 -20.45 -9.80
C GLU A 125 15.89 -19.13 -9.83
N GLN A 126 14.78 -19.09 -9.11
CA GLN A 126 13.94 -17.89 -9.02
C GLN A 126 14.65 -16.77 -8.26
N ARG A 127 15.42 -17.12 -7.23
CA ARG A 127 16.26 -16.17 -6.50
C ARG A 127 17.26 -15.50 -7.43
N ASP A 128 17.95 -16.25 -8.29
CA ASP A 128 18.94 -15.69 -9.21
C ASP A 128 18.31 -14.76 -10.24
N PHE A 129 17.14 -15.14 -10.75
CA PHE A 129 16.36 -14.27 -11.62
C PHE A 129 15.94 -12.97 -10.92
N LEU A 130 15.34 -13.05 -9.73
CA LEU A 130 14.90 -11.88 -8.98
C LEU A 130 16.08 -10.99 -8.56
N ASN A 131 17.20 -11.58 -8.12
CA ASN A 131 18.44 -10.86 -7.83
C ASN A 131 18.90 -10.03 -9.03
N THR A 132 18.79 -10.58 -10.24
CA THR A 132 19.14 -9.87 -11.48
C THR A 132 18.26 -8.65 -11.69
N ILE A 133 16.96 -8.76 -11.43
CA ILE A 133 16.03 -7.62 -11.53
C ILE A 133 16.37 -6.55 -10.49
N PHE A 134 16.59 -6.92 -9.23
CA PHE A 134 16.95 -5.96 -8.18
C PHE A 134 18.26 -5.23 -8.49
N ARG A 135 19.27 -5.94 -8.99
CA ARG A 135 20.54 -5.31 -9.41
C ARG A 135 20.33 -4.33 -10.55
N LYS A 136 19.55 -4.70 -11.57
CA LYS A 136 19.18 -3.81 -12.69
C LYS A 136 18.47 -2.56 -12.18
N MET A 137 17.53 -2.68 -11.24
CA MET A 137 16.87 -1.51 -10.64
C MET A 137 17.86 -0.59 -9.92
N ILE A 138 18.80 -1.14 -9.15
CA ILE A 138 19.80 -0.35 -8.40
C ILE A 138 20.78 0.36 -9.35
N GLU A 139 21.16 -0.31 -10.43
CA GLU A 139 22.01 0.27 -11.48
C GLU A 139 21.26 1.38 -12.22
N GLU A 140 20.01 1.14 -12.63
CA GLU A 140 19.18 2.11 -13.34
C GLU A 140 18.86 3.34 -12.49
N GLN A 141 18.69 3.19 -11.17
CA GLN A 141 18.46 4.31 -10.26
C GLN A 141 19.60 5.35 -10.28
N LYS A 142 20.82 4.94 -10.66
CA LYS A 142 22.01 5.80 -10.74
C LYS A 142 22.18 6.49 -12.10
N THR A 143 21.35 6.17 -13.08
CA THR A 143 21.44 6.76 -14.42
C THR A 143 20.69 8.10 -14.49
N ASP A 144 21.08 8.92 -15.46
CA ASP A 144 20.36 10.13 -15.86
C ASP A 144 19.41 9.88 -17.05
N TYR A 145 19.03 8.62 -17.26
CA TYR A 145 18.14 8.25 -18.36
C TYR A 145 16.75 8.87 -18.16
N ALA A 146 16.22 9.49 -19.21
CA ALA A 146 14.97 10.26 -19.15
C ALA A 146 13.75 9.41 -18.77
N TYR A 147 13.72 8.12 -19.14
CA TYR A 147 12.60 7.20 -18.87
C TYR A 147 12.94 6.15 -17.81
N LYS A 148 13.92 6.43 -16.93
CA LYS A 148 14.33 5.47 -15.88
C LYS A 148 13.20 5.08 -14.95
N ASP A 149 12.30 6.01 -14.61
CA ASP A 149 11.18 5.76 -13.71
C ASP A 149 10.17 4.77 -14.33
N GLU A 150 9.93 4.87 -15.63
CA GLU A 150 9.10 3.92 -16.37
C GLU A 150 9.74 2.53 -16.41
N LEU A 151 11.05 2.47 -16.65
CA LEU A 151 11.81 1.21 -16.66
C LEU A 151 11.81 0.54 -15.27
N ILE A 152 11.96 1.33 -14.19
CA ILE A 152 11.86 0.85 -12.81
C ILE A 152 10.47 0.27 -12.52
N ARG A 153 9.39 0.92 -12.96
CA ARG A 153 8.03 0.39 -12.79
C ARG A 153 7.84 -0.93 -13.51
N ASN A 154 8.43 -1.07 -14.70
CA ASN A 154 8.41 -2.34 -15.44
C ASN A 154 9.15 -3.45 -14.68
N TYR A 155 10.28 -3.14 -14.02
CA TYR A 155 10.96 -4.11 -13.15
C TYR A 155 10.12 -4.50 -11.93
N ILE A 156 9.44 -3.55 -11.27
CA ILE A 156 8.52 -3.85 -10.17
C ILE A 156 7.39 -4.76 -10.64
N ASN A 157 6.76 -4.43 -11.77
CA ASN A 157 5.70 -5.24 -12.38
C ASN A 157 6.18 -6.65 -12.70
N LEU A 158 7.40 -6.80 -13.22
CA LEU A 158 7.99 -8.11 -13.51
C LEU A 158 8.15 -8.95 -12.23
N ILE A 159 8.60 -8.36 -11.13
CA ILE A 159 8.68 -9.05 -9.82
C ILE A 159 7.30 -9.49 -9.34
N ILE A 160 6.28 -8.62 -9.48
CA ILE A 160 4.89 -8.95 -9.11
C ILE A 160 4.36 -10.11 -9.95
N HIS A 161 4.61 -10.09 -11.28
CA HIS A 161 4.17 -11.17 -12.18
C HIS A 161 4.87 -12.49 -11.91
N GLU A 162 6.18 -12.47 -11.63
CA GLU A 162 6.87 -13.67 -11.19
C GLU A 162 6.29 -14.20 -9.88
N ALA A 163 6.04 -13.34 -8.90
CA ALA A 163 5.37 -13.73 -7.67
C ALA A 163 3.99 -14.37 -7.91
N LEU A 164 3.20 -13.83 -8.85
CA LEU A 164 1.88 -14.39 -9.21
C LEU A 164 1.99 -15.80 -9.80
N LYS A 165 3.03 -16.06 -10.62
CA LYS A 165 3.28 -17.39 -11.19
C LYS A 165 3.59 -18.45 -10.13
N LEU A 166 4.15 -18.04 -9.00
CA LEU A 166 4.60 -18.97 -7.96
C LEU A 166 3.47 -19.72 -7.26
N ARG A 167 2.21 -19.28 -7.43
CA ARG A 167 1.04 -19.63 -6.60
C ARG A 167 1.34 -19.37 -5.11
N PRO A 168 0.44 -18.73 -4.35
CA PRO A 168 0.60 -18.69 -2.90
C PRO A 168 0.65 -20.14 -2.41
N SER A 169 1.74 -20.52 -1.76
CA SER A 169 1.88 -21.86 -1.23
C SER A 169 0.69 -22.13 -0.30
N GLU A 170 -0.02 -23.24 -0.55
CA GLU A 170 -1.23 -23.71 0.16
C GLU A 170 -1.06 -23.84 1.69
N ASN A 171 0.13 -23.55 2.22
CA ASN A 171 0.51 -23.70 3.61
C ASN A 171 0.22 -22.47 4.48
N PHE A 172 -0.04 -21.30 3.90
CA PHE A 172 -0.16 -20.05 4.69
C PHE A 172 -1.59 -19.64 5.05
N ASP A 173 -2.62 -20.35 4.57
CA ASP A 173 -4.03 -20.09 4.86
C ASP A 173 -4.48 -20.53 6.28
N LYS A 174 -3.63 -21.21 7.04
CA LYS A 174 -4.09 -21.94 8.23
C LYS A 174 -4.34 -21.12 9.51
N HIS A 175 -3.98 -19.83 9.57
CA HIS A 175 -4.08 -19.05 10.82
C HIS A 175 -4.49 -17.57 10.63
N SER A 176 -5.55 -17.28 9.85
CA SER A 176 -6.16 -15.95 9.95
C SER A 176 -7.01 -15.85 11.22
N ASN A 177 -6.68 -15.01 12.20
CA ASN A 177 -7.64 -14.78 13.29
C ASN A 177 -8.89 -14.06 12.75
N ALA A 178 -9.99 -14.17 13.48
CA ALA A 178 -11.29 -13.62 13.06
C ALA A 178 -11.25 -12.11 12.79
N VAL A 179 -10.44 -11.37 13.55
CA VAL A 179 -10.22 -9.93 13.39
C VAL A 179 -9.62 -9.58 12.02
N SER A 180 -8.57 -10.30 11.61
CA SER A 180 -7.93 -10.09 10.30
C SER A 180 -8.87 -10.42 9.15
N ARG A 181 -9.72 -11.46 9.28
CA ARG A 181 -10.75 -11.76 8.27
C ARG A 181 -11.76 -10.63 8.14
N VAL A 182 -12.21 -10.06 9.25
CA VAL A 182 -13.16 -8.94 9.24
C VAL A 182 -12.57 -7.71 8.56
N ALA A 183 -11.31 -7.38 8.87
CA ALA A 183 -10.61 -6.28 8.20
C ALA A 183 -10.47 -6.54 6.70
N SER A 184 -10.05 -7.75 6.29
CA SER A 184 -9.97 -8.14 4.88
C SER A 184 -11.28 -7.94 4.13
N VAL A 185 -12.38 -8.48 4.65
CA VAL A 185 -13.69 -8.38 3.98
C VAL A 185 -14.16 -6.93 3.93
N PHE A 186 -13.83 -6.10 4.93
CA PHE A 186 -14.10 -4.67 4.87
C PHE A 186 -13.36 -3.97 3.72
N PHE A 187 -12.06 -4.23 3.56
CA PHE A 187 -11.27 -3.61 2.49
C PHE A 187 -11.70 -4.11 1.11
N ASP A 188 -11.99 -5.41 0.96
CA ASP A 188 -12.56 -5.96 -0.27
C ASP A 188 -13.88 -5.27 -0.63
N LEU A 189 -14.75 -5.01 0.36
CA LEU A 189 -16.01 -4.31 0.15
C LEU A 189 -15.80 -2.82 -0.18
N LEU A 190 -14.80 -2.17 0.41
CA LEU A 190 -14.43 -0.78 0.15
C LEU A 190 -13.94 -0.60 -1.28
N GLU A 191 -13.02 -1.44 -1.74
CA GLU A 191 -12.43 -1.31 -3.07
C GLU A 191 -13.40 -1.65 -4.21
N ARG A 192 -14.43 -2.47 -3.97
CA ARG A 192 -15.46 -2.79 -4.97
C ARG A 192 -16.27 -1.58 -5.45
N GLN A 193 -16.18 -0.45 -4.76
CA GLN A 193 -16.91 0.77 -5.10
C GLN A 193 -16.14 1.67 -6.06
N PHE A 194 -14.90 1.31 -6.39
CA PHE A 194 -13.98 2.13 -7.16
C PHE A 194 -13.34 1.31 -8.31
N PRO A 195 -12.91 1.98 -9.39
CA PRO A 195 -13.06 3.41 -9.66
C PRO A 195 -14.50 3.81 -9.97
N ILE A 196 -14.82 5.09 -9.82
CA ILE A 196 -16.13 5.64 -10.20
C ILE A 196 -16.09 5.97 -11.69
N GLU A 197 -16.71 5.13 -12.50
CA GLU A 197 -16.67 5.27 -13.96
C GLU A 197 -17.77 6.20 -14.51
N ASN A 198 -18.89 6.37 -13.78
CA ASN A 198 -20.03 7.15 -14.25
C ASN A 198 -20.67 7.96 -13.11
N THR A 199 -21.17 9.16 -13.43
CA THR A 199 -21.86 10.06 -12.50
C THR A 199 -23.22 9.53 -12.04
N ASP A 200 -23.85 8.68 -12.84
CA ASP A 200 -25.22 8.18 -12.61
C ASP A 200 -25.32 7.12 -11.50
N ARG A 201 -24.17 6.61 -11.03
CA ARG A 201 -24.10 5.59 -9.98
C ARG A 201 -23.27 6.11 -8.80
N PRO A 202 -23.89 6.90 -7.91
CA PRO A 202 -23.18 7.47 -6.78
C PRO A 202 -22.74 6.38 -5.79
N LEU A 203 -21.67 6.68 -5.06
CA LEU A 203 -21.11 5.81 -4.03
C LEU A 203 -22.17 5.51 -2.95
N THR A 204 -22.38 4.22 -2.65
CA THR A 204 -23.47 3.78 -1.77
C THR A 204 -23.06 3.55 -0.32
N LEU A 205 -21.80 3.17 -0.04
CA LEU A 205 -21.32 2.98 1.34
C LEU A 205 -20.28 4.05 1.68
N ARG A 206 -20.65 5.02 2.52
CA ARG A 206 -19.82 6.21 2.82
C ARG A 206 -19.39 6.31 4.26
N SER A 207 -20.04 5.57 5.15
CA SER A 207 -19.80 5.62 6.58
C SER A 207 -19.44 4.25 7.13
N ALA A 208 -18.72 4.21 8.25
CA ALA A 208 -18.43 2.94 8.94
C ALA A 208 -19.72 2.17 9.30
N GLN A 209 -20.85 2.86 9.49
CA GLN A 209 -22.15 2.25 9.74
C GLN A 209 -22.68 1.50 8.52
N ASP A 210 -22.50 2.06 7.32
CA ASP A 210 -22.94 1.43 6.06
C ASP A 210 -22.19 0.12 5.83
N TYR A 211 -20.86 0.15 5.99
CA TYR A 211 -20.02 -1.04 5.90
C TYR A 211 -20.36 -2.07 6.99
N ALA A 212 -20.57 -1.63 8.22
CA ALA A 212 -20.95 -2.53 9.31
C ALA A 212 -22.28 -3.24 9.00
N LYS A 213 -23.28 -2.50 8.50
CA LYS A 213 -24.57 -3.05 8.07
C LYS A 213 -24.41 -4.05 6.93
N ALA A 214 -23.64 -3.69 5.89
CA ALA A 214 -23.40 -4.57 4.75
C ALA A 214 -22.68 -5.87 5.13
N LEU A 215 -21.82 -5.83 6.15
CA LEU A 215 -21.10 -6.98 6.68
C LEU A 215 -21.86 -7.74 7.78
N SER A 216 -23.07 -7.29 8.16
CA SER A 216 -23.83 -7.84 9.30
C SER A 216 -23.05 -7.83 10.61
N LEU A 217 -22.28 -6.75 10.85
CA LEU A 217 -21.46 -6.55 12.05
C LEU A 217 -21.93 -5.32 12.83
N HIS A 218 -21.64 -5.31 14.13
CA HIS A 218 -21.75 -4.10 14.93
C HIS A 218 -20.62 -3.12 14.55
N VAL A 219 -20.94 -1.84 14.36
CA VAL A 219 -19.98 -0.81 13.92
C VAL A 219 -18.74 -0.70 14.81
N ASN A 220 -18.91 -0.82 16.14
CA ASN A 220 -17.79 -0.81 17.08
C ASN A 220 -16.86 -2.01 16.89
N TYR A 221 -17.40 -3.18 16.53
CA TYR A 221 -16.59 -4.37 16.29
C TYR A 221 -15.78 -4.22 14.99
N LEU A 222 -16.43 -3.74 13.92
CA LEU A 222 -15.74 -3.42 12.66
C LEU A 222 -14.62 -2.40 12.89
N ASN A 223 -14.90 -1.30 13.59
CA ASN A 223 -13.91 -0.27 13.85
C ASN A 223 -12.75 -0.77 14.72
N ARG A 224 -13.03 -1.62 15.72
CA ARG A 224 -11.98 -2.27 16.50
C ARG A 224 -11.12 -3.17 15.62
N ALA A 225 -11.73 -4.03 14.82
CA ALA A 225 -11.01 -4.98 13.97
C ALA A 225 -10.11 -4.27 12.95
N VAL A 226 -10.65 -3.27 12.24
CA VAL A 226 -9.87 -2.49 11.27
C VAL A 226 -8.74 -1.72 11.96
N LYS A 227 -9.01 -1.09 13.11
CA LYS A 227 -7.99 -0.33 13.86
C LYS A 227 -6.90 -1.21 14.45
N GLU A 228 -7.23 -2.41 14.89
CA GLU A 228 -6.26 -3.39 15.39
C GLU A 228 -5.32 -3.84 14.27
N VAL A 229 -5.88 -4.11 13.08
CA VAL A 229 -5.10 -4.58 11.92
C VAL A 229 -4.31 -3.45 11.26
N THR A 230 -4.74 -2.19 11.31
CA THR A 230 -4.15 -1.13 10.47
C THR A 230 -3.64 0.10 11.23
N GLY A 231 -3.99 0.21 12.51
CA GLY A 231 -3.73 1.38 13.33
C GLY A 231 -4.62 2.60 13.03
N LYS A 232 -5.49 2.57 12.03
CA LYS A 232 -6.44 3.66 11.67
C LYS A 232 -7.90 3.20 11.82
N SER A 233 -8.81 4.13 12.10
CA SER A 233 -10.23 3.81 12.19
C SER A 233 -10.84 3.48 10.82
N THR A 234 -11.95 2.74 10.80
CA THR A 234 -12.71 2.45 9.57
C THR A 234 -13.07 3.73 8.81
N THR A 235 -13.53 4.76 9.53
CA THR A 235 -13.88 6.07 8.92
C THR A 235 -12.67 6.76 8.26
N ALA A 236 -11.47 6.61 8.83
CA ALA A 236 -10.26 7.18 8.26
C ALA A 236 -9.92 6.53 6.92
N HIS A 237 -9.97 5.18 6.84
CA HIS A 237 -9.75 4.46 5.58
C HIS A 237 -10.76 4.82 4.50
N ILE A 238 -12.05 4.85 4.85
CA ILE A 238 -13.10 5.26 3.90
C ILE A 238 -12.83 6.69 3.39
N SER A 239 -12.48 7.60 4.30
CA SER A 239 -12.24 8.99 3.94
C SER A 239 -11.01 9.17 3.05
N GLU A 240 -9.91 8.49 3.38
CA GLU A 240 -8.67 8.51 2.57
C GLU A 240 -8.93 7.96 1.18
N ARG A 241 -9.65 6.83 1.06
CA ARG A 241 -9.94 6.22 -0.24
C ARG A 241 -10.86 7.08 -1.12
N ILE A 242 -11.89 7.70 -0.53
CA ILE A 242 -12.77 8.66 -1.22
C ILE A 242 -11.96 9.87 -1.73
N ILE A 243 -11.00 10.37 -0.94
CA ILE A 243 -10.15 11.49 -1.37
C ILE A 243 -9.21 11.08 -2.52
N THR A 244 -8.62 9.89 -2.46
CA THR A 244 -7.80 9.37 -3.57
C THR A 244 -8.62 9.31 -4.86
N GLU A 245 -9.84 8.79 -4.79
CA GLU A 245 -10.74 8.78 -5.95
C GLU A 245 -11.09 10.20 -6.41
N ALA A 246 -11.39 11.11 -5.48
CA ALA A 246 -11.72 12.48 -5.80
C ALA A 246 -10.58 13.19 -6.55
N ARG A 247 -9.32 12.94 -6.17
CA ARG A 247 -8.15 13.47 -6.89
C ARG A 247 -8.07 12.90 -8.29
N ALA A 248 -8.18 11.59 -8.45
CA ALA A 248 -8.18 10.93 -9.76
C ALA A 248 -9.27 11.50 -10.67
N LEU A 249 -10.51 11.65 -10.17
CA LEU A 249 -11.60 12.24 -10.95
C LEU A 249 -11.34 13.70 -11.32
N LEU A 250 -10.77 14.49 -10.42
CA LEU A 250 -10.44 15.90 -10.69
C LEU A 250 -9.37 16.04 -11.79
N GLN A 251 -8.41 15.11 -11.83
CA GLN A 251 -7.25 15.11 -12.73
C GLN A 251 -7.53 14.46 -14.09
N HIS A 252 -8.36 13.42 -14.12
CA HIS A 252 -8.51 12.56 -15.30
C HIS A 252 -9.90 12.63 -15.95
N THR A 253 -10.78 13.51 -15.46
CA THR A 253 -12.10 13.72 -16.06
C THR A 253 -12.43 15.21 -16.20
N ASP A 254 -13.26 15.51 -17.20
CA ASP A 254 -13.83 16.84 -17.43
C ASP A 254 -15.09 17.13 -16.60
N TRP A 255 -15.44 16.23 -15.66
CA TRP A 255 -16.64 16.38 -14.85
C TRP A 255 -16.56 17.61 -13.97
N ASN A 256 -17.68 18.33 -13.84
CA ASN A 256 -17.69 19.50 -12.97
C ASN A 256 -17.57 19.07 -11.49
N VAL A 257 -17.14 19.98 -10.62
CA VAL A 257 -16.88 19.66 -9.19
C VAL A 257 -18.15 19.19 -8.47
N ALA A 258 -19.33 19.66 -8.89
CA ALA A 258 -20.60 19.21 -8.33
C ALA A 258 -20.92 17.77 -8.74
N ASP A 259 -20.74 17.41 -10.01
CA ASP A 259 -20.93 16.04 -10.51
C ASP A 259 -20.01 15.05 -9.79
N ILE A 260 -18.75 15.42 -9.57
CA ILE A 260 -17.80 14.62 -8.77
C ILE A 260 -18.28 14.48 -7.32
N ALA A 261 -18.79 15.55 -6.71
CA ALA A 261 -19.33 15.47 -5.35
C ALA A 261 -20.52 14.50 -5.29
N TYR A 262 -21.45 14.60 -6.24
CA TYR A 262 -22.61 13.73 -6.31
C TYR A 262 -22.21 12.27 -6.56
N SER A 263 -21.26 12.00 -7.47
CA SER A 263 -20.79 10.65 -7.76
C SER A 263 -20.07 10.02 -6.56
N LEU A 264 -19.34 10.80 -5.77
CA LEU A 264 -18.77 10.36 -4.48
C LEU A 264 -19.82 10.25 -3.35
N GLY A 265 -21.10 10.46 -3.68
CA GLY A 265 -22.28 10.29 -2.83
C GLY A 265 -22.52 11.42 -1.83
N PHE A 266 -21.94 12.61 -2.05
CA PHE A 266 -22.27 13.80 -1.25
C PHE A 266 -23.59 14.41 -1.72
N GLU A 267 -24.52 14.61 -0.77
CA GLU A 267 -25.81 15.26 -1.07
C GLU A 267 -25.65 16.72 -1.52
N TYR A 268 -24.60 17.39 -1.05
CA TYR A 268 -24.33 18.79 -1.36
C TYR A 268 -22.84 19.00 -1.71
N PRO A 269 -22.52 19.67 -2.83
CA PRO A 269 -21.14 19.96 -3.22
C PRO A 269 -20.35 20.77 -2.17
N THR A 270 -21.03 21.59 -1.38
CA THR A 270 -20.42 22.34 -0.27
C THR A 270 -19.81 21.43 0.79
N TYR A 271 -20.46 20.29 1.10
CA TYR A 271 -19.91 19.31 2.03
C TYR A 271 -18.69 18.59 1.45
N PHE A 272 -18.71 18.28 0.15
CA PHE A 272 -17.53 17.75 -0.53
C PHE A 272 -16.36 18.73 -0.47
N ASN A 273 -16.58 20.01 -0.80
CA ASN A 273 -15.52 21.03 -0.78
C ASN A 273 -14.86 21.14 0.61
N ASN A 274 -15.67 21.16 1.67
CA ASN A 274 -15.17 21.22 3.05
C ASN A 274 -14.43 19.94 3.45
N PHE A 275 -14.97 18.77 3.08
CA PHE A 275 -14.36 17.47 3.32
C PHE A 275 -13.00 17.35 2.62
N PHE A 276 -12.94 17.73 1.34
CA PHE A 276 -11.75 17.72 0.52
C PHE A 276 -10.69 18.64 1.10
N LYS A 277 -11.02 19.92 1.31
CA LYS A 277 -10.11 20.90 1.89
C LYS A 277 -9.55 20.48 3.24
N ARG A 278 -10.38 19.86 4.10
CA ARG A 278 -9.94 19.37 5.42
C ARG A 278 -8.88 18.27 5.31
N LEU A 279 -8.97 17.40 4.30
CA LEU A 279 -8.08 16.24 4.15
C LEU A 279 -6.87 16.52 3.25
N THR A 280 -6.99 17.42 2.28
CA THR A 280 -5.93 17.74 1.32
C THR A 280 -5.23 19.06 1.59
N GLY A 281 -5.84 19.96 2.37
CA GLY A 281 -5.36 21.32 2.60
C GLY A 281 -5.70 22.31 1.48
N THR A 282 -6.22 21.85 0.34
CA THR A 282 -6.51 22.67 -0.84
C THR A 282 -7.95 22.48 -1.32
N ASN A 283 -8.49 23.42 -2.09
CA ASN A 283 -9.84 23.27 -2.66
C ASN A 283 -9.79 22.40 -3.93
N PRO A 284 -10.87 21.65 -4.25
CA PRO A 284 -10.96 20.85 -5.47
C PRO A 284 -10.65 21.64 -6.75
N LYS A 285 -11.20 22.86 -6.85
CA LYS A 285 -11.00 23.75 -8.00
C LYS A 285 -9.53 24.15 -8.16
N THR A 286 -8.87 24.50 -7.06
CA THR A 286 -7.45 24.87 -7.06
C THR A 286 -6.57 23.69 -7.47
N LEU A 287 -6.88 22.47 -7.02
CA LEU A 287 -6.14 21.29 -7.45
C LEU A 287 -6.23 21.09 -8.97
N ARG A 288 -7.41 21.27 -9.55
CA ARG A 288 -7.62 21.15 -11.00
C ARG A 288 -6.90 22.24 -11.80
N GLU A 289 -6.80 23.46 -11.25
CA GLU A 289 -6.09 24.57 -11.89
C GLU A 289 -4.55 24.47 -11.78
N GLN A 290 -4.02 23.64 -10.88
CA GLN A 290 -2.58 23.51 -10.61
C GLN A 290 -1.83 22.57 -11.57
N GLU A 291 -2.52 21.84 -12.45
CA GLU A 291 -1.91 20.88 -13.39
C GLU A 291 -2.26 21.15 -14.86
N VAL A 292 -2.59 22.41 -15.21
CA VAL A 292 -2.64 22.90 -16.60
C VAL A 292 -1.35 23.63 -16.95
#